data_AF-A0AA35Q4X0-F1
#
_entry.id   AF-A0AA35Q4X0-F1
#
_cell.length_a   1.000
_cell.length_b   1.000
_cell.length_c   1.000
_cell.angle_alpha   90.00
_cell.angle_beta   90.00
_cell.angle_gamma   90.00
#
_symmetry.space_group_name_H-M   'P 1'
#
loop_
_entity.id
_entity.type
_entity.pdbx_description
1 polymer ?
#
loop_
_entity_poly.entity_id
_entity_poly.type
_entity_poly.pdbx_seq_one_letter_code
_entity_poly.pdbx_strand_id
1 'polypeptide(L)'
;MALPPKFAGHKLHFGDLAQPNAAVPPAPHTLELYLDYVCPFSAKIFKTFTTQVVPLIRANPVWASNFTLIFRQQVQPWHPSSTLVHEAALAVLKLAPEKFWDFSAKLFEDQKAYFDVNVVNETRNNTYRRLADLAGSVGVDKDQVYKLLVIPDKPGEDGSLNSGNGVTADLKVVTKMNRLIGVHVTPTGVFDGVVQDISSGWTPDQWKEWLTKNVLPRNLFSVVSTPSQHQNLPVLSKRSSGLQRPRPVTPKNMVGDKTRLHTILRKWHWLTLKHVALPARVLIFHAGTARTTFIALLKVTSLFIGAFFCGIVVPTYIKSEKPVWDTAQVLLCGIVPPIFVAFTTASFVTHVHVNLPSQARASKTVLERFIRSEMPPSTKVTLTTMSFIAKPRQSTMAAGDLLPAKRRFGLINYIRRPDSVAQENANRKWYMWRAVDKFYIQEGRPGQPRKVRYQTLKPDLVQWWIWEAIQQKIAKDLPASK
;
A
#
# COMPACT_ATOMS: atom_id res chain seq x y z
N MET A 1 -20.10 3.25 -0.64
CA MET A 1 -19.37 3.42 -1.93
C MET A 1 -20.36 3.35 -3.09
N ALA A 2 -20.12 4.10 -4.17
CA ALA A 2 -21.11 4.23 -5.26
C ALA A 2 -21.15 2.96 -6.13
N LEU A 3 -22.36 2.48 -6.40
CA LEU A 3 -22.65 1.35 -7.28
C LEU A 3 -23.84 1.75 -8.17
N PRO A 4 -23.67 1.81 -9.51
CA PRO A 4 -24.77 2.07 -10.43
C PRO A 4 -25.93 1.09 -10.24
N PRO A 5 -27.20 1.52 -10.38
CA PRO A 5 -28.36 0.65 -10.18
C PRO A 5 -28.33 -0.64 -11.01
N LYS A 6 -27.86 -0.58 -12.26
CA LYS A 6 -27.69 -1.75 -13.13
C LYS A 6 -26.71 -2.82 -12.60
N PHE A 7 -25.90 -2.48 -11.60
CA PHE A 7 -24.97 -3.40 -10.95
C PHE A 7 -25.40 -3.75 -9.52
N ALA A 8 -26.66 -3.50 -9.15
CA ALA A 8 -27.15 -3.75 -7.79
C ALA A 8 -26.91 -5.18 -7.31
N GLY A 9 -26.97 -6.19 -8.20
CA GLY A 9 -26.69 -7.59 -7.86
C GLY A 9 -25.25 -7.86 -7.38
N HIS A 10 -24.29 -6.95 -7.62
CA HIS A 10 -22.95 -7.04 -7.00
C HIS A 10 -22.98 -6.81 -5.48
N LYS A 11 -24.04 -6.22 -4.95
CA LYS A 11 -24.18 -5.92 -3.52
C LYS A 11 -24.91 -7.06 -2.82
N LEU A 12 -24.36 -7.50 -1.70
CA LEU A 12 -24.96 -8.49 -0.81
C LEU A 12 -25.31 -7.83 0.52
N HIS A 13 -26.60 -7.88 0.84
CA HIS A 13 -27.16 -7.51 2.14
C HIS A 13 -27.35 -8.76 2.99
N PHE A 14 -27.19 -8.60 4.31
CA PHE A 14 -27.25 -9.72 5.26
C PHE A 14 -28.50 -9.69 6.14
N GLY A 15 -29.22 -8.57 6.15
CA GLY A 15 -30.50 -8.35 6.84
C GLY A 15 -31.01 -6.94 6.56
N ASP A 16 -32.08 -6.54 7.25
CA ASP A 16 -32.61 -5.18 7.18
C ASP A 16 -31.60 -4.18 7.75
N LEU A 17 -31.33 -3.11 7.00
CA LEU A 17 -30.32 -2.13 7.38
C LEU A 17 -30.78 -1.29 8.57
N ALA A 18 -29.89 -1.07 9.52
CA ALA A 18 -30.17 -0.25 10.69
C ALA A 18 -30.51 1.19 10.30
N GLN A 19 -31.63 1.69 10.83
CA GLN A 19 -32.11 3.07 10.71
C GLN A 19 -31.95 3.76 12.08
N PRO A 20 -30.80 4.37 12.39
CA PRO A 20 -30.57 4.97 13.71
C PRO A 20 -31.45 6.19 13.97
N ASN A 21 -31.93 6.86 12.92
CA ASN A 21 -32.97 7.88 13.01
C ASN A 21 -33.70 8.01 11.65
N ALA A 22 -34.94 8.50 11.65
CA ALA A 22 -35.74 8.63 10.43
C ALA A 22 -35.25 9.75 9.47
N ALA A 23 -34.38 10.65 9.94
CA ALA A 23 -33.89 11.80 9.18
C ALA A 23 -32.61 11.49 8.36
N VAL A 24 -31.92 10.39 8.66
CA VAL A 24 -30.66 9.99 8.04
C VAL A 24 -30.86 8.62 7.40
N PRO A 25 -30.68 8.50 6.06
CA PRO A 25 -30.77 7.21 5.39
C PRO A 25 -29.81 6.18 5.99
N PRO A 26 -30.16 4.88 5.97
CA PRO A 26 -29.26 3.81 6.41
C PRO A 26 -27.92 3.89 5.70
N ALA A 27 -26.84 3.86 6.50
CA ALA A 27 -25.47 3.95 6.02
C ALA A 27 -24.64 2.79 6.60
N PRO A 28 -24.83 1.56 6.10
CA PRO A 28 -24.04 0.42 6.57
C PRO A 28 -22.58 0.57 6.16
N HIS A 29 -21.70 0.02 7.00
CA HIS A 29 -20.31 -0.22 6.66
C HIS A 29 -20.22 -1.09 5.40
N THR A 30 -19.41 -0.68 4.44
CA THR A 30 -19.30 -1.34 3.14
C THR A 30 -17.90 -1.91 2.96
N LEU A 31 -17.81 -3.23 2.77
CA LEU A 31 -16.61 -3.89 2.25
C LEU A 31 -16.76 -4.15 0.75
N GLU A 32 -15.84 -3.65 -0.05
CA GLU A 32 -15.68 -4.02 -1.45
C GLU A 32 -14.55 -5.04 -1.58
N LEU A 33 -14.87 -6.21 -2.13
CA LEU A 33 -13.87 -7.21 -2.49
C LEU A 33 -13.64 -7.18 -4.00
N TYR A 34 -12.44 -6.77 -4.39
CA TYR A 34 -11.98 -6.79 -5.78
C TYR A 34 -11.43 -8.17 -6.10
N LEU A 35 -12.14 -8.89 -6.96
CA LEU A 35 -11.92 -10.32 -7.22
C LEU A 35 -11.86 -10.57 -8.73
N ASP A 36 -10.95 -11.46 -9.12
CA ASP A 36 -10.82 -11.98 -10.48
C ASP A 36 -11.23 -13.45 -10.49
N TYR A 37 -12.11 -13.86 -11.41
CA TYR A 37 -12.59 -15.24 -11.51
C TYR A 37 -11.53 -16.26 -11.91
N VAL A 38 -10.39 -15.84 -12.46
CA VAL A 38 -9.26 -16.68 -12.88
C VAL A 38 -8.12 -16.63 -11.84
N CYS A 39 -8.25 -15.84 -10.78
CA CYS A 39 -7.27 -15.79 -9.70
C CYS A 39 -7.55 -16.86 -8.61
N PRO A 40 -6.62 -17.78 -8.31
CA PRO A 40 -6.83 -18.80 -7.28
C PRO A 40 -6.98 -18.22 -5.87
N PHE A 41 -6.32 -17.10 -5.58
CA PHE A 41 -6.47 -16.42 -4.29
C PHE A 41 -7.83 -15.73 -4.14
N SER A 42 -8.43 -15.27 -5.26
CA SER A 42 -9.79 -14.73 -5.26
C SER A 42 -10.81 -15.83 -5.01
N ALA A 43 -10.61 -17.02 -5.59
CA ALA A 43 -11.45 -18.19 -5.30
C ALA A 43 -11.38 -18.58 -3.82
N LYS A 44 -10.16 -18.60 -3.24
CA LYS A 44 -9.94 -18.92 -1.83
C LYS A 44 -10.70 -17.98 -0.91
N ILE A 45 -10.53 -16.66 -1.05
CA ILE A 45 -11.20 -15.69 -0.20
C ILE A 45 -12.71 -15.71 -0.41
N PHE A 46 -13.18 -15.82 -1.66
CA PHE A 46 -14.60 -15.87 -1.98
C PHE A 46 -15.25 -17.07 -1.29
N LYS A 47 -14.67 -18.28 -1.45
CA LYS A 47 -15.17 -19.50 -0.82
C LYS A 47 -15.23 -19.37 0.70
N THR A 48 -14.15 -18.95 1.35
CA THR A 48 -14.16 -18.76 2.82
C THR A 48 -15.22 -17.75 3.24
N PHE A 49 -15.30 -16.61 2.53
CA PHE A 49 -16.25 -15.56 2.89
C PHE A 49 -17.68 -16.04 2.75
N THR A 50 -18.06 -16.61 1.60
CA THR A 50 -19.44 -17.01 1.33
C THR A 50 -19.90 -18.23 2.13
N THR A 51 -19.02 -19.20 2.39
CA THR A 51 -19.43 -20.44 3.09
C THR A 51 -19.26 -20.37 4.60
N GLN A 52 -18.35 -19.55 5.12
CA GLN A 52 -18.05 -19.51 6.56
C GLN A 52 -18.34 -18.14 7.18
N VAL A 53 -18.03 -17.04 6.50
CA VAL A 53 -18.20 -15.68 7.08
C VAL A 53 -19.63 -15.17 6.94
N VAL A 54 -20.28 -15.40 5.80
CA VAL A 54 -21.68 -14.97 5.58
C VAL A 54 -22.64 -15.58 6.62
N PRO A 55 -22.57 -16.89 6.96
CA PRO A 55 -23.36 -17.45 8.06
C PRO A 55 -23.08 -16.76 9.41
N LEU A 56 -21.82 -16.45 9.73
CA LEU A 56 -21.47 -15.73 10.95
C LEU A 56 -22.05 -14.31 10.99
N ILE A 57 -22.05 -13.60 9.86
CA ILE A 57 -22.67 -12.28 9.74
C ILE A 57 -24.17 -12.37 9.95
N ARG A 58 -24.85 -13.33 9.29
CA ARG A 58 -26.30 -13.52 9.41
C ARG A 58 -26.73 -13.92 10.82
N ALA A 59 -25.91 -14.70 11.52
CA ALA A 59 -26.16 -15.10 12.91
C ALA A 59 -25.97 -13.96 13.93
N ASN A 60 -25.34 -12.83 13.55
CA ASN A 60 -25.13 -11.68 14.42
C ASN A 60 -26.00 -10.49 13.93
N PRO A 61 -27.11 -10.17 14.62
CA PRO A 61 -28.01 -9.08 14.21
C PRO A 61 -27.34 -7.71 14.06
N VAL A 62 -26.29 -7.44 14.85
CA VAL A 62 -25.53 -6.19 14.78
C VAL A 62 -24.76 -6.12 13.46
N TRP A 63 -24.08 -7.20 13.07
CA TRP A 63 -23.38 -7.24 11.79
C TRP A 63 -24.35 -7.26 10.62
N ALA A 64 -25.39 -8.08 10.68
CA ALA A 64 -26.37 -8.24 9.60
C ALA A 64 -27.03 -6.91 9.20
N SER A 65 -27.32 -6.04 10.17
CA SER A 65 -27.98 -4.74 9.96
C SER A 65 -27.03 -3.57 9.65
N ASN A 66 -25.72 -3.71 9.94
CA ASN A 66 -24.76 -2.61 9.79
C ASN A 66 -23.66 -2.87 8.76
N PHE A 67 -23.66 -4.04 8.09
CA PHE A 67 -22.62 -4.41 7.14
C PHE A 67 -23.19 -4.75 5.77
N THR A 68 -22.43 -4.45 4.72
CA THR A 68 -22.76 -4.79 3.34
C THR A 68 -21.49 -5.16 2.60
N LEU A 69 -21.59 -6.19 1.76
CA LEU A 69 -20.51 -6.61 0.88
C LEU A 69 -20.80 -6.18 -0.56
N ILE A 70 -19.79 -5.74 -1.28
CA ILE A 70 -19.86 -5.51 -2.72
C ILE A 70 -18.79 -6.34 -3.41
N PHE A 71 -19.20 -7.19 -4.36
CA PHE A 71 -18.29 -7.85 -5.29
C PHE A 71 -17.85 -6.86 -6.37
N ARG A 72 -16.55 -6.59 -6.47
CA ARG A 72 -15.97 -5.79 -7.55
C ARG A 72 -15.24 -6.72 -8.51
N GLN A 73 -15.83 -6.90 -9.68
CA GLN A 73 -15.20 -7.66 -10.77
C GLN A 73 -13.93 -6.93 -11.24
N GLN A 74 -12.76 -7.51 -10.97
CA GLN A 74 -11.45 -6.92 -11.25
C GLN A 74 -10.69 -7.80 -12.25
N VAL A 75 -10.85 -7.50 -13.55
CA VAL A 75 -10.13 -8.20 -14.62
C VAL A 75 -8.63 -7.98 -14.49
N GLN A 76 -7.86 -9.06 -14.41
CA GLN A 76 -6.41 -9.03 -14.50
C GLN A 76 -5.93 -9.29 -15.92
N PRO A 77 -5.23 -8.32 -16.57
CA PRO A 77 -4.96 -8.36 -18.00
C PRO A 77 -3.90 -9.39 -18.42
N TRP A 78 -3.23 -10.04 -17.47
CA TRP A 78 -2.23 -11.08 -17.76
C TRP A 78 -2.84 -12.48 -17.94
N HIS A 79 -4.14 -12.66 -17.65
CA HIS A 79 -4.89 -13.88 -17.98
C HIS A 79 -5.98 -13.52 -19.01
N PRO A 80 -5.76 -13.79 -20.32
CA PRO A 80 -6.69 -13.35 -21.37
C PRO A 80 -8.14 -13.82 -21.16
N SER A 81 -8.32 -15.02 -20.62
CA SER A 81 -9.63 -15.60 -20.32
C SER A 81 -10.40 -14.86 -19.22
N SER A 82 -9.71 -14.12 -18.33
CA SER A 82 -10.34 -13.35 -17.25
C SER A 82 -11.43 -12.42 -17.78
N THR A 83 -11.14 -11.70 -18.87
CA THR A 83 -12.11 -10.83 -19.56
C THR A 83 -13.39 -11.60 -19.92
N LEU A 84 -13.25 -12.80 -20.49
CA LEU A 84 -14.38 -13.61 -20.98
C LEU A 84 -15.25 -14.08 -19.82
N VAL A 85 -14.62 -14.53 -18.72
CA VAL A 85 -15.33 -15.00 -17.52
C VAL A 85 -16.07 -13.84 -16.83
N HIS A 86 -15.46 -12.66 -16.78
CA HIS A 86 -16.10 -11.46 -16.25
C HIS A 86 -17.28 -10.98 -17.12
N GLU A 87 -17.17 -11.06 -18.45
CA GLU A 87 -18.29 -10.76 -19.34
C GLU A 87 -19.47 -11.73 -19.11
N ALA A 88 -19.21 -13.03 -18.94
CA ALA A 88 -20.26 -13.98 -18.59
C ALA A 88 -20.96 -13.63 -17.27
N ALA A 89 -20.19 -13.24 -16.24
CA ALA A 89 -20.77 -12.79 -14.97
C ALA A 89 -21.63 -11.52 -15.12
N LEU A 90 -21.24 -10.59 -16.01
CA LEU A 90 -22.04 -9.40 -16.34
C LEU A 90 -23.28 -9.75 -17.17
N ALA A 91 -23.22 -10.74 -18.05
CA ALA A 91 -24.38 -11.22 -18.80
C ALA A 91 -25.43 -11.81 -17.87
N VAL A 92 -25.03 -12.65 -16.91
CA VAL A 92 -25.92 -13.16 -15.87
C VAL A 92 -26.46 -12.03 -15.00
N LEU A 93 -25.62 -11.09 -14.56
CA LEU A 93 -26.07 -9.93 -13.78
C LEU A 93 -27.13 -9.10 -14.51
N LYS A 94 -27.02 -8.97 -15.84
CA LYS A 94 -27.95 -8.20 -16.67
C LYS A 94 -29.28 -8.92 -16.87
N LEU A 95 -29.28 -10.25 -16.98
CA LEU A 95 -30.47 -11.07 -17.22
C LEU A 95 -31.20 -11.45 -15.93
N ALA A 96 -30.44 -11.80 -14.89
CA ALA A 96 -30.91 -12.38 -13.64
C ALA A 96 -30.01 -11.90 -12.48
N PRO A 97 -30.14 -10.63 -12.04
CA PRO A 97 -29.24 -10.04 -11.03
C PRO A 97 -29.23 -10.79 -9.70
N GLU A 98 -30.33 -11.44 -9.33
CA GLU A 98 -30.46 -12.31 -8.15
C GLU A 98 -29.60 -13.58 -8.23
N LYS A 99 -29.23 -14.02 -9.44
CA LYS A 99 -28.37 -15.19 -9.68
C LYS A 99 -26.89 -14.87 -9.75
N PHE A 100 -26.51 -13.59 -9.62
CA PHE A 100 -25.11 -13.17 -9.76
C PHE A 100 -24.15 -13.87 -8.77
N TRP A 101 -24.56 -14.00 -7.50
CA TRP A 101 -23.72 -14.62 -6.47
C TRP A 101 -23.65 -16.15 -6.64
N ASP A 102 -24.76 -16.79 -6.99
CA ASP A 102 -24.80 -18.23 -7.29
C ASP A 102 -23.90 -18.56 -8.49
N PHE A 103 -24.00 -17.77 -9.56
CA PHE A 103 -23.16 -17.94 -10.73
C PHE A 103 -21.69 -17.63 -10.44
N SER A 104 -21.40 -16.60 -9.65
CA SER A 104 -20.03 -16.29 -9.20
C SER A 104 -19.42 -17.46 -8.43
N ALA A 105 -20.19 -18.11 -7.55
CA ALA A 105 -19.76 -19.32 -6.86
C ALA A 105 -19.45 -20.45 -7.84
N LYS A 106 -20.30 -20.64 -8.86
CA LYS A 106 -20.09 -21.64 -9.90
C LYS A 106 -18.85 -21.37 -10.77
N LEU A 107 -18.60 -20.11 -11.12
CA LEU A 107 -17.38 -19.68 -11.83
C LEU A 107 -16.11 -19.97 -11.03
N PHE A 108 -16.13 -19.75 -9.71
CA PHE A 108 -14.99 -20.10 -8.85
C PHE A 108 -14.83 -21.60 -8.64
N GLU A 109 -15.92 -22.37 -8.62
CA GLU A 109 -15.88 -23.83 -8.55
C GLU A 109 -15.24 -24.43 -9.81
N ASP A 110 -15.66 -23.97 -10.99
CA ASP A 110 -15.16 -24.41 -12.29
C ASP A 110 -13.92 -23.64 -12.78
N GLN A 111 -13.31 -22.82 -11.91
CA GLN A 111 -12.27 -21.84 -12.25
C GLN A 111 -11.12 -22.44 -13.08
N LYS A 112 -10.66 -23.64 -12.73
CA LYS A 112 -9.52 -24.28 -13.40
C LYS A 112 -9.78 -24.47 -14.90
N ALA A 113 -11.02 -24.67 -15.31
CA ALA A 113 -11.40 -24.89 -16.70
C ALA A 113 -11.13 -23.67 -17.60
N TYR A 114 -10.82 -22.51 -17.00
CA TYR A 114 -10.54 -21.24 -17.67
C TYR A 114 -9.10 -20.72 -17.45
N PHE A 115 -8.22 -21.53 -16.85
CA PHE A 115 -6.79 -21.20 -16.74
C PHE A 115 -6.08 -21.29 -18.10
N ASP A 116 -4.99 -20.53 -18.25
CA ASP A 116 -4.31 -20.31 -19.53
C ASP A 116 -4.06 -21.62 -20.31
N VAL A 117 -3.52 -22.65 -19.65
CA VAL A 117 -3.22 -23.95 -20.28
C VAL A 117 -4.45 -24.68 -20.82
N ASN A 118 -5.64 -24.44 -20.25
CA ASN A 118 -6.87 -25.13 -20.59
C ASN A 118 -7.68 -24.44 -21.70
N VAL A 119 -7.35 -23.18 -22.01
CA VAL A 119 -8.06 -22.36 -23.01
C VAL A 119 -7.15 -21.84 -24.12
N VAL A 120 -5.84 -22.12 -24.08
CA VAL A 120 -4.84 -21.60 -25.03
C VAL A 120 -5.19 -21.88 -26.50
N ASN A 121 -5.81 -23.02 -26.78
CA ASN A 121 -6.20 -23.43 -28.15
C ASN A 121 -7.71 -23.26 -28.41
N GLU A 122 -8.45 -22.66 -27.46
CA GLU A 122 -9.89 -22.47 -27.58
C GLU A 122 -10.22 -21.12 -28.22
N THR A 123 -11.17 -21.10 -29.15
CA THR A 123 -11.65 -19.85 -29.72
C THR A 123 -12.54 -19.10 -28.70
N ARG A 124 -12.53 -17.77 -28.76
CA ARG A 124 -13.32 -16.91 -27.87
C ARG A 124 -14.80 -17.31 -27.78
N ASN A 125 -15.43 -17.61 -28.92
CA ASN A 125 -16.85 -17.97 -28.97
C ASN A 125 -17.14 -19.39 -28.43
N ASN A 126 -16.17 -20.30 -28.47
CA ASN A 126 -16.30 -21.61 -27.83
C ASN A 126 -16.24 -21.47 -26.30
N THR A 127 -15.33 -20.65 -25.77
CA THR A 127 -15.28 -20.35 -24.34
C THR A 127 -16.57 -19.68 -23.87
N TYR A 128 -17.15 -18.74 -24.62
CA TYR A 128 -18.44 -18.15 -24.27
C TYR A 128 -19.60 -19.15 -24.29
N ARG A 129 -19.58 -20.13 -25.20
CA ARG A 129 -20.61 -21.18 -25.22
C ARG A 129 -20.55 -22.01 -23.94
N ARG A 130 -19.35 -22.43 -23.52
CA ARG A 130 -19.14 -23.14 -22.24
C ARG A 130 -19.55 -22.30 -21.03
N LEU A 131 -19.22 -21.00 -21.02
CA LEU A 131 -19.63 -20.09 -19.96
C LEU A 131 -21.16 -19.91 -19.89
N ALA A 132 -21.83 -19.90 -21.04
CA ALA A 132 -23.28 -19.85 -21.12
C ALA A 132 -23.93 -21.17 -20.64
N ASP A 133 -23.38 -22.33 -21.03
CA ASP A 133 -23.81 -23.63 -20.50
C ASP A 133 -23.62 -23.69 -18.97
N LEU A 134 -22.50 -23.18 -18.45
CA LEU A 134 -22.25 -23.07 -17.02
C LEU A 134 -23.27 -22.16 -16.32
N ALA A 135 -23.67 -21.05 -16.95
CA ALA A 135 -24.75 -20.18 -16.45
C ALA A 135 -26.10 -20.90 -16.40
N GLY A 136 -26.36 -21.80 -17.36
CA GLY A 136 -27.52 -22.70 -17.33
C GLY A 136 -27.61 -23.54 -16.06
N SER A 137 -26.47 -23.94 -15.48
CA SER A 137 -26.48 -24.75 -14.24
C SER A 137 -27.00 -24.03 -13.00
N VAL A 138 -27.14 -22.70 -13.02
CA VAL A 138 -27.74 -21.91 -11.93
C VAL A 138 -29.17 -21.43 -12.25
N GLY A 139 -29.76 -21.92 -13.35
CA GLY A 139 -31.15 -21.66 -13.75
C GLY A 139 -31.36 -20.41 -14.60
N VAL A 140 -30.31 -19.90 -15.27
CA VAL A 140 -30.41 -18.79 -16.23
C VAL A 140 -30.54 -19.35 -17.64
N ASP A 141 -31.30 -18.71 -18.52
CA ASP A 141 -31.40 -19.10 -19.93
C ASP A 141 -30.04 -18.97 -20.63
N LYS A 142 -29.43 -20.11 -20.96
CA LYS A 142 -28.10 -20.17 -21.57
C LYS A 142 -28.05 -19.57 -22.97
N ASP A 143 -29.14 -19.64 -23.74
CA ASP A 143 -29.16 -19.11 -25.10
C ASP A 143 -29.22 -17.57 -25.06
N GLN A 144 -29.94 -17.00 -24.10
CA GLN A 144 -29.92 -15.55 -23.84
C GLN A 144 -28.55 -15.08 -23.33
N VAL A 145 -27.90 -15.86 -22.45
CA VAL A 145 -26.53 -15.56 -22.00
C VAL A 145 -25.57 -15.59 -23.18
N TYR A 146 -25.60 -16.65 -24.00
CA TYR A 146 -24.73 -16.77 -25.17
C TYR A 146 -24.96 -15.64 -26.18
N LYS A 147 -26.22 -15.26 -26.42
CA LYS A 147 -26.58 -14.12 -27.28
C LYS A 147 -25.95 -12.80 -26.82
N LEU A 148 -25.79 -12.59 -25.51
CA LEU A 148 -25.10 -11.42 -24.97
C LEU A 148 -23.57 -11.48 -25.10
N LEU A 149 -23.00 -12.67 -25.26
CA LEU A 149 -21.55 -12.90 -25.22
C LEU A 149 -20.92 -13.09 -26.60
N VAL A 150 -21.64 -13.73 -27.52
CA VAL A 150 -21.14 -14.09 -28.85
C VAL A 150 -20.61 -12.88 -29.61
N ILE A 151 -19.46 -13.07 -30.27
CA ILE A 151 -18.86 -12.09 -31.17
C ILE A 151 -19.21 -12.49 -32.60
N PRO A 152 -19.85 -11.60 -33.38
CA PRO A 152 -20.11 -11.83 -34.80
C PRO A 152 -18.81 -12.03 -35.59
N ASP A 153 -18.87 -12.89 -36.60
CA ASP A 153 -17.80 -13.13 -37.57
C ASP A 153 -17.84 -12.16 -38.77
N LYS A 154 -18.84 -11.26 -38.78
CA LYS A 154 -19.06 -10.24 -39.80
C LYS A 154 -18.94 -8.84 -39.21
N PRO A 155 -18.54 -7.83 -40.00
CA PRO A 155 -18.58 -6.43 -39.58
C PRO A 155 -19.99 -6.02 -39.11
N GLY A 156 -20.05 -5.01 -38.24
CA GLY A 156 -21.31 -4.35 -37.89
C GLY A 156 -21.97 -3.70 -39.11
N GLU A 157 -23.25 -3.32 -38.98
CA GLU A 157 -24.00 -2.64 -40.06
C GLU A 157 -23.31 -1.35 -40.52
N ASP A 158 -22.56 -0.69 -39.63
CA ASP A 158 -21.74 0.50 -39.88
C ASP A 158 -20.32 0.18 -40.40
N GLY A 159 -20.02 -1.09 -40.66
CA GLY A 159 -18.69 -1.56 -41.05
C GLY A 159 -17.70 -1.70 -39.88
N SER A 160 -18.14 -1.55 -38.62
CA SER A 160 -17.26 -1.68 -37.46
C SER A 160 -16.68 -3.10 -37.30
N LEU A 161 -15.38 -3.17 -36.97
CA LEU A 161 -14.65 -4.44 -36.77
C LEU A 161 -14.38 -4.75 -35.28
N ASN A 162 -14.76 -3.84 -34.38
CA ASN A 162 -14.43 -3.88 -32.95
C ASN A 162 -15.66 -3.68 -32.05
N SER A 163 -16.82 -4.19 -32.49
CA SER A 163 -18.13 -3.96 -31.87
C SER A 163 -18.26 -4.55 -30.47
N GLY A 164 -17.46 -5.59 -30.14
CA GLY A 164 -17.54 -6.28 -28.85
C GLY A 164 -18.81 -7.14 -28.75
N ASN A 165 -19.29 -7.35 -27.51
CA ASN A 165 -20.50 -8.11 -27.20
C ASN A 165 -21.51 -7.25 -26.40
N GLY A 166 -22.68 -7.82 -26.08
CA GLY A 166 -23.81 -7.16 -25.43
C GLY A 166 -23.56 -6.66 -23.99
N VAL A 167 -22.39 -6.96 -23.41
CA VAL A 167 -21.95 -6.55 -22.06
C VAL A 167 -20.61 -5.81 -22.05
N THR A 168 -20.00 -5.59 -23.21
CA THR A 168 -18.71 -4.88 -23.32
C THR A 168 -18.77 -3.47 -22.72
N ALA A 169 -19.90 -2.77 -22.90
CA ALA A 169 -20.12 -1.46 -22.28
C ALA A 169 -20.14 -1.53 -20.75
N ASP A 170 -20.74 -2.58 -20.18
CA ASP A 170 -20.80 -2.80 -18.74
C ASP A 170 -19.41 -3.10 -18.17
N LEU A 171 -18.63 -3.95 -18.85
CA LEU A 171 -17.25 -4.25 -18.48
C LEU A 171 -16.39 -3.00 -18.48
N LYS A 172 -16.54 -2.11 -19.48
CA LYS A 172 -15.86 -0.82 -19.54
C LYS A 172 -16.19 0.06 -18.32
N VAL A 173 -17.46 0.10 -17.89
CA VAL A 173 -17.86 0.89 -16.71
C VAL A 173 -17.24 0.31 -15.43
N VAL A 174 -17.37 -1.00 -15.20
CA VAL A 174 -16.77 -1.65 -14.01
C VAL A 174 -15.26 -1.44 -13.98
N THR A 175 -14.58 -1.66 -15.11
CA THR A 175 -13.13 -1.41 -15.24
C THR A 175 -12.78 0.05 -14.92
N LYS A 176 -13.56 1.01 -15.43
CA LYS A 176 -13.37 2.45 -15.15
C LYS A 176 -13.52 2.75 -13.66
N MET A 177 -14.52 2.16 -12.99
CA MET A 177 -14.74 2.34 -11.56
C MET A 177 -13.56 1.81 -10.75
N ASN A 178 -13.08 0.60 -11.05
CA ASN A 178 -11.99 0.00 -10.28
C ASN A 178 -10.65 0.72 -10.48
N ARG A 179 -10.39 1.25 -11.69
CA ARG A 179 -9.19 2.05 -11.98
C ARG A 179 -9.06 3.30 -11.12
N LEU A 180 -10.18 3.88 -10.65
CA LEU A 180 -10.13 5.04 -9.75
C LEU A 180 -9.57 4.69 -8.36
N ILE A 181 -9.76 3.45 -7.92
CA ILE A 181 -9.23 2.95 -6.64
C ILE A 181 -7.76 2.55 -6.77
N GLY A 182 -7.32 2.18 -7.98
CA GLY A 182 -5.93 1.80 -8.25
C GLY A 182 -5.59 0.39 -7.77
N VAL A 183 -6.59 -0.51 -7.71
CA VAL A 183 -6.38 -1.92 -7.41
C VAL A 183 -5.52 -2.56 -8.50
N HIS A 184 -4.37 -3.09 -8.10
CA HIS A 184 -3.42 -3.72 -9.03
C HIS A 184 -3.49 -5.26 -8.96
N VAL A 185 -3.73 -5.83 -7.79
CA VAL A 185 -3.72 -7.29 -7.55
C VAL A 185 -5.03 -7.73 -6.90
N THR A 186 -5.39 -9.00 -7.11
CA THR A 186 -6.59 -9.61 -6.54
C THR A 186 -6.20 -10.80 -5.64
N PRO A 187 -6.88 -10.99 -4.49
CA PRO A 187 -7.96 -10.15 -3.98
C PRO A 187 -7.43 -8.84 -3.36
N THR A 188 -8.25 -7.78 -3.41
CA THR A 188 -8.03 -6.54 -2.64
C THR A 188 -9.32 -6.17 -1.91
N GLY A 189 -9.22 -5.83 -0.62
CA GLY A 189 -10.36 -5.36 0.18
C GLY A 189 -10.33 -3.85 0.39
N VAL A 190 -11.47 -3.19 0.20
CA VAL A 190 -11.65 -1.76 0.48
C VAL A 190 -12.83 -1.60 1.42
N PHE A 191 -12.58 -1.08 2.62
CA PHE A 191 -13.60 -0.89 3.64
C PHE A 191 -13.88 0.61 3.81
N ASP A 192 -15.14 1.01 3.62
CA ASP A 192 -15.59 2.41 3.67
C ASP A 192 -14.74 3.38 2.82
N GLY A 193 -14.24 2.88 1.68
CA GLY A 193 -13.38 3.64 0.76
C GLY A 193 -11.89 3.64 1.12
N VAL A 194 -11.47 2.87 2.14
CA VAL A 194 -10.07 2.73 2.56
C VAL A 194 -9.57 1.32 2.31
N VAL A 195 -8.48 1.17 1.57
CA VAL A 195 -7.83 -0.13 1.29
C VAL A 195 -7.40 -0.78 2.61
N GLN A 196 -7.66 -2.08 2.74
CA GLN A 196 -7.38 -2.89 3.92
C GLN A 196 -6.35 -3.97 3.63
N ASP A 197 -5.59 -4.37 4.64
CA ASP A 197 -4.65 -5.51 4.58
C ASP A 197 -5.38 -6.84 4.84
N ILE A 198 -6.33 -7.17 3.95
CA ILE A 198 -7.10 -8.42 4.03
C ILE A 198 -6.36 -9.51 3.26
N SER A 199 -6.03 -10.61 3.94
CA SER A 199 -5.39 -11.76 3.30
C SER A 199 -6.42 -12.76 2.78
N SER A 200 -6.15 -13.35 1.62
CA SER A 200 -6.93 -14.48 1.08
C SER A 200 -6.86 -15.73 1.97
N GLY A 201 -5.91 -15.77 2.90
CA GLY A 201 -5.72 -16.86 3.85
C GLY A 201 -6.43 -16.68 5.19
N TRP A 202 -7.20 -15.60 5.40
CA TRP A 202 -7.86 -15.38 6.69
C TRP A 202 -8.80 -16.52 7.09
N THR A 203 -8.71 -16.93 8.35
CA THR A 203 -9.62 -17.90 8.97
C THR A 203 -10.94 -17.23 9.36
N PRO A 204 -12.00 -18.01 9.64
CA PRO A 204 -13.26 -17.46 10.15
C PRO A 204 -13.10 -16.63 11.42
N ASP A 205 -12.20 -17.03 12.33
CA ASP A 205 -11.95 -16.29 13.57
C ASP A 205 -11.28 -14.93 13.31
N GLN A 206 -10.35 -14.85 12.36
CA GLN A 206 -9.75 -13.57 11.96
C GLN A 206 -10.78 -12.64 11.34
N TRP A 207 -11.70 -13.19 10.52
CA TRP A 207 -12.84 -12.42 10.02
C TRP A 207 -13.76 -11.95 11.14
N LYS A 208 -14.04 -12.81 12.12
CA LYS A 208 -14.85 -12.48 13.30
C LYS A 208 -14.24 -11.34 14.09
N GLU A 209 -12.94 -11.41 14.37
CA GLU A 209 -12.19 -10.35 15.05
C GLU A 209 -12.27 -9.03 14.26
N TRP A 210 -12.03 -9.08 12.95
CA TRP A 210 -12.07 -7.91 12.09
C TRP A 210 -13.47 -7.30 12.02
N LEU A 211 -14.53 -8.09 11.88
CA LEU A 211 -15.91 -7.62 11.86
C LEU A 211 -16.29 -6.99 13.21
N THR A 212 -15.91 -7.63 14.32
CA THR A 212 -16.13 -7.09 15.67
C THR A 212 -15.48 -5.71 15.82
N LYS A 213 -14.23 -5.57 15.37
CA LYS A 213 -13.48 -4.32 15.47
C LYS A 213 -14.07 -3.19 14.62
N ASN A 214 -14.58 -3.49 13.43
CA ASN A 214 -14.87 -2.47 12.41
C ASN A 214 -16.37 -2.18 12.20
N VAL A 215 -17.27 -3.10 12.58
CA VAL A 215 -18.71 -2.97 12.33
C VAL A 215 -19.50 -2.59 13.59
N LEU A 216 -18.89 -2.67 14.79
CA LEU A 216 -19.58 -2.30 16.02
C LEU A 216 -19.86 -0.78 16.12
N PRO A 217 -21.04 -0.36 16.62
CA PRO A 217 -21.35 1.05 16.83
C PRO A 217 -20.34 1.71 17.78
N ARG A 218 -19.71 2.80 17.35
CA ARG A 218 -18.76 3.59 18.16
C ARG A 218 -19.32 4.07 19.51
N ASN A 219 -20.64 4.07 19.69
CA ASN A 219 -21.32 4.53 20.91
C ASN A 219 -21.33 3.49 22.06
N LEU A 220 -20.87 2.25 21.84
CA LEU A 220 -20.78 1.24 22.90
C LEU A 220 -19.47 1.32 23.71
N PHE A 221 -18.47 2.07 23.24
CA PHE A 221 -17.18 2.21 23.95
C PHE A 221 -17.19 3.30 25.04
N SER A 222 -18.28 4.07 25.22
CA SER A 222 -18.36 5.12 26.24
C SER A 222 -19.08 4.72 27.53
N VAL A 223 -19.50 3.47 27.69
CA VAL A 223 -20.26 3.00 28.87
C VAL A 223 -19.64 1.74 29.48
N VAL A 224 -18.31 1.64 29.55
CA VAL A 224 -17.64 0.65 30.43
C VAL A 224 -16.31 1.22 30.91
N SER A 225 -16.35 2.08 31.94
CA SER A 225 -15.21 2.31 32.85
C SER A 225 -15.59 3.27 33.97
N THR A 226 -16.19 2.77 35.06
CA THR A 226 -15.72 2.90 36.46
C THR A 226 -16.79 2.40 37.44
N PRO A 227 -16.45 1.52 38.41
CA PRO A 227 -17.30 1.23 39.55
C PRO A 227 -17.27 2.39 40.56
N SER A 228 -18.40 2.61 41.21
CA SER A 228 -18.66 3.58 42.25
C SER A 228 -17.64 3.55 43.40
N GLN A 229 -17.15 4.73 43.80
CA GLN A 229 -16.83 5.01 45.20
C GLN A 229 -17.52 6.29 45.65
N HIS A 230 -18.14 6.17 46.82
CA HIS A 230 -18.91 7.17 47.56
C HIS A 230 -18.20 8.51 47.74
N GLN A 231 -18.96 9.62 47.79
CA GLN A 231 -19.17 10.39 49.04
C GLN A 231 -20.17 11.55 48.84
N ASN A 232 -20.93 11.79 49.91
CA ASN A 232 -22.02 12.76 50.04
C ASN A 232 -21.52 14.20 50.28
N LEU A 233 -22.47 15.15 50.06
CA LEU A 233 -22.60 16.53 50.58
C LEU A 233 -22.04 17.69 49.70
N PRO A 234 -22.59 18.91 49.83
CA PRO A 234 -23.99 19.28 49.61
C PRO A 234 -24.14 20.45 48.61
N VAL A 235 -25.39 20.71 48.22
CA VAL A 235 -25.84 21.82 47.37
C VAL A 235 -25.36 23.17 47.90
N LEU A 236 -24.63 23.92 47.07
CA LEU A 236 -24.42 25.36 47.24
C LEU A 236 -24.87 26.11 45.98
N SER A 237 -25.94 26.87 46.15
CA SER A 237 -26.40 27.87 45.20
C SER A 237 -25.39 29.01 45.08
N LYS A 238 -25.14 29.48 43.86
CA LYS A 238 -24.72 30.86 43.61
C LYS A 238 -25.05 31.27 42.18
N ARG A 239 -25.95 32.26 42.10
CA ARG A 239 -26.14 33.19 40.97
C ARG A 239 -24.89 34.07 40.83
N SER A 240 -24.44 34.28 39.59
CA SER A 240 -23.90 35.55 39.06
C SER A 240 -23.39 35.28 37.62
N SER A 241 -24.08 35.79 36.61
CA SER A 241 -23.87 37.09 35.94
C SER A 241 -22.89 37.02 34.76
N GLY A 242 -23.46 37.22 33.56
CA GLY A 242 -22.87 38.05 32.51
C GLY A 242 -21.63 37.53 31.79
N LEU A 243 -21.82 36.76 30.73
CA LEU A 243 -21.03 36.93 29.50
C LEU A 243 -21.90 36.48 28.30
N GLN A 244 -22.40 37.47 27.56
CA GLN A 244 -23.15 37.27 26.33
C GLN A 244 -22.30 36.52 25.31
N ARG A 245 -22.75 35.32 24.92
CA ARG A 245 -22.24 34.64 23.72
C ARG A 245 -22.91 35.30 22.50
N PRO A 246 -22.17 35.62 21.43
CA PRO A 246 -22.75 36.20 20.23
C PRO A 246 -23.71 35.20 19.56
N ARG A 247 -24.83 35.74 19.04
CA ARG A 247 -25.88 34.98 18.33
C ARG A 247 -25.29 34.26 17.11
N PRO A 248 -25.73 33.03 16.79
CA PRO A 248 -25.37 32.40 15.53
C PRO A 248 -26.09 33.12 14.37
N VAL A 249 -25.30 33.63 13.43
CA VAL A 249 -25.79 34.13 12.14
C VAL A 249 -26.21 32.91 11.30
N THR A 250 -27.49 32.83 10.95
CA THR A 250 -28.01 31.85 10.00
C THR A 250 -27.61 32.23 8.58
N PRO A 251 -27.03 31.32 7.77
CA PRO A 251 -26.92 31.54 6.34
C PRO A 251 -28.26 31.22 5.68
N LYS A 252 -29.05 32.26 5.38
CA LYS A 252 -30.13 32.19 4.39
C LYS A 252 -29.52 31.98 3.00
N ASN A 253 -30.08 31.01 2.28
CA ASN A 253 -30.13 30.87 0.83
C ASN A 253 -28.87 31.20 0.02
N MET A 254 -28.09 30.17 -0.31
CA MET A 254 -27.33 30.13 -1.57
C MET A 254 -27.44 28.74 -2.19
N VAL A 255 -28.37 28.62 -3.13
CA VAL A 255 -28.43 27.57 -4.14
C VAL A 255 -27.31 27.85 -5.15
N GLY A 256 -26.52 26.83 -5.49
CA GLY A 256 -25.60 26.86 -6.62
C GLY A 256 -24.11 26.73 -6.26
N ASP A 257 -23.51 25.68 -6.82
CA ASP A 257 -22.06 25.49 -7.01
C ASP A 257 -21.24 24.80 -5.89
N LYS A 258 -21.22 23.45 -5.96
CA LYS A 258 -20.40 22.54 -5.13
C LYS A 258 -18.89 22.75 -5.26
N THR A 259 -18.44 23.53 -6.25
CA THR A 259 -17.01 23.77 -6.53
C THR A 259 -16.40 24.80 -5.57
N ARG A 260 -17.21 25.73 -5.02
CA ARG A 260 -16.78 26.70 -4.00
C ARG A 260 -16.67 26.08 -2.59
N LEU A 261 -17.55 25.15 -2.23
CA LEU A 261 -17.52 24.49 -0.91
C LEU A 261 -16.28 23.60 -0.72
N HIS A 262 -15.83 22.89 -1.75
CA HIS A 262 -14.57 22.13 -1.70
C HIS A 262 -13.33 23.02 -1.59
N THR A 263 -13.38 24.21 -2.21
CA THR A 263 -12.31 25.22 -2.12
C THR A 263 -12.29 25.87 -0.74
N ILE A 264 -13.45 26.16 -0.15
CA ILE A 264 -13.59 26.68 1.21
C ILE A 264 -13.16 25.61 2.23
N LEU A 265 -13.61 24.36 2.12
CA LEU A 265 -13.23 23.29 3.04
C LEU A 265 -11.74 22.91 2.94
N ARG A 266 -11.13 22.94 1.75
CA ARG A 266 -9.66 22.82 1.62
C ARG A 266 -8.95 24.03 2.23
N LYS A 267 -9.48 25.24 2.07
CA LYS A 267 -8.92 26.46 2.69
C LYS A 267 -9.04 26.40 4.21
N TRP A 268 -10.14 25.87 4.76
CA TRP A 268 -10.35 25.64 6.19
C TRP A 268 -9.46 24.54 6.76
N HIS A 269 -9.25 23.42 6.04
CA HIS A 269 -8.30 22.37 6.42
C HIS A 269 -6.83 22.84 6.33
N TRP A 270 -6.52 23.74 5.40
CA TRP A 270 -5.21 24.42 5.33
C TRP A 270 -5.04 25.51 6.40
N LEU A 271 -6.13 26.17 6.81
CA LEU A 271 -6.14 27.18 7.87
C LEU A 271 -6.02 26.55 9.27
N THR A 272 -6.54 25.34 9.49
CA THR A 272 -6.40 24.61 10.77
C THR A 272 -5.05 23.90 10.92
N LEU A 273 -4.29 23.70 9.84
CA LEU A 273 -2.92 23.15 9.87
C LEU A 273 -1.82 24.22 10.00
N LYS A 274 -2.15 25.49 10.26
CA LYS A 274 -1.16 26.58 10.39
C LYS A 274 -0.21 26.45 11.59
N HIS A 275 -0.38 25.46 12.48
CA HIS A 275 0.43 25.31 13.68
C HIS A 275 0.92 23.88 13.97
N VAL A 276 1.12 23.03 12.95
CA VAL A 276 1.87 21.78 13.17
C VAL A 276 3.37 22.09 13.07
N ALA A 277 4.03 22.16 14.23
CA ALA A 277 5.48 22.30 14.29
C ALA A 277 6.17 21.22 13.45
N LEU A 278 7.21 21.60 12.68
CA LEU A 278 7.97 20.65 11.87
C LEU A 278 8.54 19.53 12.75
N PRO A 279 8.68 18.28 12.27
CA PRO A 279 9.27 17.21 13.05
C PRO A 279 10.75 17.49 13.35
N ALA A 280 11.25 17.01 14.49
CA ALA A 280 12.65 17.18 14.88
C ALA A 280 13.63 16.48 13.92
N ARG A 281 13.19 15.38 13.31
CA ARG A 281 13.95 14.59 12.35
C ARG A 281 13.26 14.65 11.00
N VAL A 282 13.91 15.28 10.01
CA VAL A 282 13.37 15.46 8.66
C VAL A 282 14.13 14.57 7.68
N LEU A 283 13.39 13.82 6.87
CA LEU A 283 13.95 12.99 5.79
C LEU A 283 14.37 13.87 4.61
N ILE A 284 15.66 13.87 4.29
CA ILE A 284 16.25 14.72 3.23
C ILE A 284 16.75 13.92 2.03
N PHE A 285 16.98 12.62 2.19
CA PHE A 285 17.41 11.72 1.12
C PHE A 285 16.80 10.32 1.32
N HIS A 286 16.37 9.69 0.22
CA HIS A 286 15.86 8.32 0.18
C HIS A 286 16.32 7.65 -1.13
N ALA A 287 17.07 6.55 -1.05
CA ALA A 287 17.69 5.89 -2.22
C ALA A 287 16.71 5.15 -3.15
N GLY A 288 15.48 4.95 -2.68
CA GLY A 288 14.34 4.40 -3.44
C GLY A 288 13.96 3.01 -2.95
N THR A 289 12.66 2.78 -2.70
CA THR A 289 12.18 1.58 -1.98
C THR A 289 12.54 0.29 -2.72
N ALA A 290 12.32 0.25 -4.04
CA ALA A 290 12.62 -0.93 -4.84
C ALA A 290 14.11 -1.32 -4.76
N ARG A 291 15.02 -0.34 -4.83
CA ARG A 291 16.46 -0.59 -4.77
C ARG A 291 16.92 -0.99 -3.38
N THR A 292 16.44 -0.32 -2.34
CA THR A 292 16.77 -0.68 -0.95
C THR A 292 16.30 -2.10 -0.64
N THR A 293 15.11 -2.49 -1.11
CA THR A 293 14.58 -3.85 -0.96
C THR A 293 15.41 -4.87 -1.75
N PHE A 294 15.79 -4.54 -2.99
CA PHE A 294 16.65 -5.42 -3.80
C PHE A 294 18.00 -5.69 -3.13
N ILE A 295 18.68 -4.65 -2.61
CA ILE A 295 19.96 -4.82 -1.90
C ILE A 295 19.79 -5.64 -0.62
N ALA A 296 18.69 -5.45 0.10
CA ALA A 296 18.37 -6.25 1.29
C ALA A 296 18.22 -7.73 0.95
N LEU A 297 17.44 -8.04 -0.08
CA LEU A 297 17.24 -9.40 -0.58
C LEU A 297 18.56 -10.01 -1.05
N LEU A 298 19.34 -9.28 -1.85
CA LEU A 298 20.63 -9.75 -2.37
C LEU A 298 21.59 -10.16 -1.24
N LYS A 299 21.68 -9.36 -0.17
CA LYS A 299 22.49 -9.69 1.03
C LYS A 299 22.01 -10.98 1.68
N VAL A 300 20.72 -11.09 1.97
CA VAL A 300 20.13 -12.25 2.64
C VAL A 300 20.30 -13.52 1.79
N THR A 301 20.05 -13.46 0.48
CA THR A 301 20.26 -14.59 -0.42
C THR A 301 21.72 -15.03 -0.48
N SER A 302 22.67 -14.09 -0.56
CA SER A 302 24.10 -14.43 -0.58
C SER A 302 24.57 -15.12 0.70
N LEU A 303 23.96 -14.78 1.86
CA LEU A 303 24.20 -15.45 3.13
C LEU A 303 23.68 -16.88 3.13
N PHE A 304 22.46 -17.10 2.62
CA PHE A 304 21.90 -18.45 2.51
C PHE A 304 22.71 -19.34 1.57
N ILE A 305 23.18 -18.79 0.44
CA ILE A 305 24.08 -19.50 -0.47
C ILE A 305 25.37 -19.87 0.26
N GLY A 306 26.01 -18.92 0.95
CA GLY A 306 27.23 -19.21 1.71
C GLY A 306 27.03 -20.26 2.80
N ALA A 307 25.93 -20.17 3.56
CA ALA A 307 25.60 -21.14 4.60
C ALA A 307 25.34 -22.54 4.02
N PHE A 308 24.63 -22.62 2.89
CA PHE A 308 24.35 -23.89 2.21
C PHE A 308 25.64 -24.54 1.68
N PHE A 309 26.46 -23.79 0.94
CA PHE A 309 27.68 -24.34 0.37
C PHE A 309 28.70 -24.71 1.44
N CYS A 310 28.98 -23.82 2.40
CA CYS A 310 29.96 -24.09 3.45
C CYS A 310 29.47 -25.09 4.50
N GLY A 311 28.17 -25.09 4.82
CA GLY A 311 27.60 -25.90 5.90
C GLY A 311 27.05 -27.26 5.47
N ILE A 312 26.70 -27.42 4.18
CA ILE A 312 26.11 -28.66 3.66
C ILE A 312 27.00 -29.24 2.56
N VAL A 313 27.24 -28.50 1.48
CA VAL A 313 27.90 -29.04 0.27
C VAL A 313 29.37 -29.40 0.53
N VAL A 314 30.15 -28.51 1.16
CA VAL A 314 31.56 -28.77 1.46
C VAL A 314 31.74 -29.99 2.39
N PRO A 315 31.01 -30.12 3.51
CA PRO A 315 31.05 -31.34 4.32
C PRO A 315 30.68 -32.61 3.56
N THR A 316 29.70 -32.55 2.64
CA THR A 316 29.36 -33.71 1.78
C THR A 316 30.51 -34.10 0.85
N TYR A 317 31.24 -33.13 0.29
CA TYR A 317 32.41 -33.39 -0.57
C TYR A 317 33.55 -34.03 0.22
N ILE A 318 33.81 -33.54 1.44
CA ILE A 318 34.79 -34.13 2.35
C ILE A 318 34.38 -35.58 2.71
N LYS A 319 33.12 -35.80 3.07
CA LYS A 319 32.59 -37.13 3.40
C LYS A 319 32.64 -38.11 2.21
N SER A 320 32.54 -37.58 0.99
CA SER A 320 32.58 -38.39 -0.24
C SER A 320 33.99 -38.52 -0.83
N GLU A 321 35.03 -38.13 -0.07
CA GLU A 321 36.45 -38.22 -0.45
C GLU A 321 36.75 -37.62 -1.84
N LYS A 322 36.07 -36.51 -2.18
CA LYS A 322 36.31 -35.80 -3.44
C LYS A 322 37.71 -35.17 -3.44
N PRO A 323 38.31 -34.95 -4.64
CA PRO A 323 39.58 -34.25 -4.74
C PRO A 323 39.58 -32.92 -3.98
N VAL A 324 40.71 -32.60 -3.35
CA VAL A 324 40.88 -31.37 -2.55
C VAL A 324 40.61 -30.13 -3.40
N TRP A 325 41.02 -30.16 -4.67
CA TRP A 325 40.80 -29.06 -5.62
C TRP A 325 39.31 -28.78 -5.86
N ASP A 326 38.51 -29.82 -6.10
CA ASP A 326 37.05 -29.68 -6.32
C ASP A 326 36.37 -29.15 -5.05
N THR A 327 36.78 -29.66 -3.89
CA THR A 327 36.27 -29.20 -2.59
C THR A 327 36.63 -27.73 -2.34
N ALA A 328 37.85 -27.31 -2.69
CA ALA A 328 38.28 -25.92 -2.58
C ALA A 328 37.49 -24.99 -3.52
N GLN A 329 37.19 -25.41 -4.74
CA GLN A 329 36.35 -24.63 -5.66
C GLN A 329 34.92 -24.44 -5.11
N VAL A 330 34.31 -25.50 -4.58
CA VAL A 330 32.97 -25.44 -3.98
C VAL A 330 32.96 -24.53 -2.74
N LEU A 331 34.01 -24.56 -1.93
CA LEU A 331 34.18 -23.64 -0.80
C LEU A 331 34.26 -22.18 -1.28
N LEU A 332 35.04 -21.92 -2.34
CA LEU A 332 35.11 -20.59 -2.95
C LEU A 332 33.76 -20.12 -3.49
N CYS A 333 32.98 -21.01 -4.11
CA CYS A 333 31.61 -20.71 -4.57
C CYS A 333 30.67 -20.31 -3.41
N GLY A 334 30.88 -20.86 -2.20
CA GLY A 334 30.14 -20.45 -1.01
C GLY A 334 30.60 -19.12 -0.42
N ILE A 335 31.90 -18.84 -0.43
CA ILE A 335 32.49 -17.68 0.27
C ILE A 335 32.50 -16.41 -0.58
N VAL A 336 32.81 -16.52 -1.89
CA VAL A 336 33.01 -15.35 -2.76
C VAL A 336 31.75 -14.50 -2.89
N PRO A 337 30.53 -15.04 -3.15
CA PRO A 337 29.33 -14.23 -3.29
C PRO A 337 28.98 -13.38 -2.06
N PRO A 338 28.91 -13.92 -0.82
CA PRO A 338 28.61 -13.09 0.35
C PRO A 338 29.69 -12.06 0.64
N ILE A 339 30.98 -12.38 0.43
CA ILE A 339 32.08 -11.39 0.58
C ILE A 339 31.93 -10.27 -0.45
N PHE A 340 31.68 -10.61 -1.72
CA PHE A 340 31.50 -9.65 -2.80
C PHE A 340 30.31 -8.72 -2.53
N VAL A 341 29.15 -9.27 -2.14
CA VAL A 341 27.97 -8.49 -1.79
C VAL A 341 28.23 -7.62 -0.56
N ALA A 342 28.88 -8.15 0.48
CA ALA A 342 29.29 -7.37 1.65
C ALA A 342 30.17 -6.20 1.26
N PHE A 343 31.17 -6.44 0.42
CA PHE A 343 32.13 -5.43 -0.03
C PHE A 343 31.46 -4.34 -0.88
N THR A 344 30.65 -4.72 -1.87
CA THR A 344 30.04 -3.76 -2.81
C THR A 344 28.93 -2.93 -2.17
N THR A 345 28.22 -3.46 -1.18
CA THR A 345 27.05 -2.80 -0.57
C THR A 345 27.29 -2.21 0.82
N ALA A 346 28.49 -2.36 1.41
CA ALA A 346 28.78 -1.91 2.78
C ALA A 346 28.59 -0.39 3.00
N SER A 347 28.94 0.43 2.01
CA SER A 347 28.85 1.90 2.08
C SER A 347 27.47 2.44 1.69
N PHE A 348 26.57 1.63 1.16
CA PHE A 348 25.31 2.10 0.58
C PHE A 348 24.38 2.74 1.62
N VAL A 349 24.03 4.02 1.41
CA VAL A 349 23.12 4.78 2.25
C VAL A 349 21.70 4.67 1.73
N THR A 350 20.79 4.23 2.59
CA THR A 350 19.37 4.07 2.27
C THR A 350 18.60 5.37 2.43
N HIS A 351 18.84 6.07 3.55
CA HIS A 351 18.14 7.30 3.92
C HIS A 351 19.07 8.23 4.69
N VAL A 352 18.87 9.54 4.53
CA VAL A 352 19.52 10.57 5.34
C VAL A 352 18.45 11.42 6.01
N HIS A 353 18.63 11.65 7.31
CA HIS A 353 17.81 12.57 8.08
C HIS A 353 18.65 13.71 8.61
N VAL A 354 18.09 14.92 8.64
CA VAL A 354 18.64 16.05 9.40
C VAL A 354 17.87 16.22 10.70
N ASN A 355 18.60 16.46 11.79
CA ASN A 355 18.01 16.78 13.08
C ASN A 355 17.96 18.31 13.23
N LEU A 356 16.75 18.86 13.24
CA LEU A 356 16.53 20.31 13.30
C LEU A 356 16.39 20.77 14.75
N PRO A 357 17.02 21.89 15.13
CA PRO A 357 16.81 22.49 16.44
C PRO A 357 15.40 23.08 16.57
N SER A 358 14.93 23.30 17.79
CA SER A 358 13.58 23.83 18.06
C SER A 358 13.31 25.15 17.34
N GLN A 359 14.32 26.03 17.23
CA GLN A 359 14.18 27.32 16.54
C GLN A 359 13.89 27.15 15.04
N ALA A 360 14.51 26.17 14.38
CA ALA A 360 14.33 25.91 12.94
C ALA A 360 12.99 25.25 12.58
N ARG A 361 12.19 24.86 13.59
CA ARG A 361 10.94 24.10 13.42
C ARG A 361 9.67 24.95 13.46
N ALA A 362 9.81 26.25 13.69
CA ALA A 362 8.69 27.18 13.88
C ALA A 362 7.85 27.40 12.61
N SER A 363 8.49 27.47 11.44
CA SER A 363 7.79 27.60 10.16
C SER A 363 8.68 27.16 8.99
N LYS A 364 8.08 26.95 7.83
CA LYS A 364 8.82 26.62 6.59
C LYS A 364 9.82 27.72 6.21
N THR A 365 9.46 28.99 6.37
CA THR A 365 10.34 30.13 6.08
C THR A 365 11.55 30.18 7.02
N VAL A 366 11.34 29.87 8.30
CA VAL A 366 12.43 29.80 9.29
C VAL A 366 13.34 28.62 8.99
N LEU A 367 12.79 27.47 8.59
CA LEU A 367 13.58 26.32 8.13
C LEU A 367 14.43 26.66 6.90
N GLU A 368 13.85 27.32 5.90
CA GLU A 368 14.58 27.72 4.68
C GLU A 368 15.72 28.69 5.00
N ARG A 369 15.49 29.69 5.87
CA ARG A 369 16.54 30.60 6.34
C ARG A 369 17.63 29.85 7.12
N PHE A 370 17.23 28.96 8.02
CA PHE A 370 18.16 28.15 8.79
C PHE A 370 19.06 27.33 7.87
N ILE A 371 18.49 26.53 6.95
CA ILE A 371 19.26 25.68 6.05
C ILE A 371 20.18 26.49 5.14
N ARG A 372 19.69 27.58 4.53
CA ARG A 372 20.48 28.37 3.58
C ARG A 372 21.56 29.19 4.26
N SER A 373 21.24 29.90 5.34
CA SER A 373 22.12 30.95 5.87
C SER A 373 22.73 30.61 7.23
N GLU A 374 22.02 29.88 8.10
CA GLU A 374 22.39 29.79 9.53
C GLU A 374 22.81 28.39 10.00
N MET A 375 22.67 27.35 9.17
CA MET A 375 22.91 25.96 9.55
C MET A 375 24.37 25.78 9.99
N PRO A 376 24.64 25.50 11.28
CA PRO A 376 26.00 25.31 11.77
C PRO A 376 26.57 23.98 11.29
N PRO A 377 27.90 23.86 11.14
CA PRO A 377 28.56 22.59 10.83
C PRO A 377 28.26 21.49 11.84
N SER A 378 27.96 21.86 13.10
CA SER A 378 27.60 20.95 14.20
C SER A 378 26.19 20.34 14.08
N THR A 379 25.38 20.76 13.10
CA THR A 379 24.03 20.23 12.88
C THR A 379 24.09 18.73 12.65
N LYS A 380 23.32 17.96 13.43
CA LYS A 380 23.38 16.50 13.37
C LYS A 380 22.64 15.95 12.15
N VAL A 381 23.32 15.12 11.37
CA VAL A 381 22.75 14.30 10.29
C VAL A 381 22.88 12.83 10.64
N THR A 382 21.80 12.07 10.41
CA THR A 382 21.78 10.62 10.55
C THR A 382 21.73 9.96 9.18
N LEU A 383 22.78 9.19 8.86
CA LEU A 383 22.86 8.34 7.67
C LEU A 383 22.52 6.90 8.06
N THR A 384 21.63 6.26 7.30
CA THR A 384 21.25 4.87 7.53
C THR A 384 21.85 3.97 6.46
N THR A 385 22.84 3.15 6.84
CA THR A 385 23.40 2.07 6.01
C THR A 385 22.79 0.72 6.40
N MET A 386 23.18 -0.35 5.70
CA MET A 386 22.72 -1.71 6.01
C MET A 386 23.88 -2.58 6.46
N SER A 387 23.67 -3.38 7.50
CA SER A 387 24.64 -4.38 7.95
C SER A 387 24.79 -5.51 6.92
N PHE A 388 25.65 -6.47 7.24
CA PHE A 388 25.82 -7.68 6.44
C PHE A 388 24.51 -8.51 6.36
N ILE A 389 23.75 -8.57 7.45
CA ILE A 389 22.44 -9.25 7.56
C ILE A 389 21.25 -8.36 7.19
N ALA A 390 21.46 -7.33 6.36
CA ALA A 390 20.44 -6.36 5.95
C ALA A 390 19.74 -5.59 7.09
N LYS A 391 20.30 -5.60 8.31
CA LYS A 391 19.77 -4.80 9.44
C LYS A 391 20.14 -3.33 9.26
N PRO A 392 19.19 -2.39 9.39
CA PRO A 392 19.50 -0.96 9.32
C PRO A 392 20.50 -0.54 10.41
N ARG A 393 21.51 0.24 10.02
CA ARG A 393 22.54 0.79 10.89
C ARG A 393 22.57 2.31 10.75
N GLN A 394 22.18 3.00 11.82
CA GLN A 394 22.16 4.45 11.87
C GLN A 394 23.50 4.98 12.37
N SER A 395 24.05 5.97 11.65
CA SER A 395 25.26 6.70 12.02
C SER A 395 24.91 8.18 12.10
N THR A 396 25.00 8.76 13.30
CA THR A 396 24.71 10.19 13.52
C THR A 396 26.02 10.94 13.70
N MET A 397 26.21 12.00 12.92
CA MET A 397 27.42 12.84 12.96
C MET A 397 27.07 14.31 12.70
N ALA A 398 28.02 15.22 12.94
CA ALA A 398 27.88 16.60 12.53
C ALA A 398 27.92 16.71 10.99
N ALA A 399 27.15 17.62 10.41
CA ALA A 399 27.12 17.81 8.96
C ALA A 399 28.50 18.18 8.39
N GLY A 400 29.28 18.98 9.13
CA GLY A 400 30.66 19.35 8.77
C GLY A 400 31.70 18.25 8.95
N ASP A 401 31.33 17.10 9.54
CA ASP A 401 32.17 15.92 9.59
C ASP A 401 32.04 15.06 8.33
N LEU A 402 31.08 15.33 7.45
CA LEU A 402 30.88 14.59 6.21
C LEU A 402 31.69 15.23 5.08
N LEU A 403 32.76 14.57 4.65
CA LEU A 403 33.67 15.04 3.62
C LEU A 403 33.44 14.27 2.31
N PRO A 404 33.44 14.94 1.14
CA PRO A 404 33.37 14.25 -0.14
C PRO A 404 34.68 13.52 -0.42
N ALA A 405 34.60 12.31 -0.98
CA ALA A 405 35.77 11.51 -1.32
C ALA A 405 35.42 10.48 -2.39
N LYS A 406 36.28 10.28 -3.39
CA LYS A 406 36.10 9.22 -4.40
C LYS A 406 36.97 8.02 -4.07
N ARG A 407 36.39 6.94 -3.53
CA ARG A 407 37.12 5.70 -3.18
C ARG A 407 36.39 4.46 -3.68
N ARG A 408 37.08 3.32 -3.71
CA ARG A 408 36.52 1.99 -4.08
C ARG A 408 35.76 2.03 -5.41
N PHE A 409 36.42 2.45 -6.50
CA PHE A 409 35.83 2.56 -7.84
C PHE A 409 34.53 3.39 -7.90
N GLY A 410 34.37 4.38 -7.03
CA GLY A 410 33.16 5.21 -6.95
C GLY A 410 32.05 4.66 -6.06
N LEU A 411 32.26 3.51 -5.40
CA LEU A 411 31.32 2.96 -4.40
C LEU A 411 31.38 3.70 -3.06
N ILE A 412 32.20 4.73 -2.93
CA ILE A 412 32.27 5.61 -1.77
C ILE A 412 32.39 7.02 -2.33
N ASN A 413 31.45 7.89 -1.95
CA ASN A 413 31.45 9.30 -2.33
C ASN A 413 31.52 10.27 -1.13
N TYR A 414 31.26 9.78 0.09
CA TYR A 414 31.48 10.53 1.32
C TYR A 414 32.24 9.71 2.36
N ILE A 415 33.10 10.37 3.11
CA ILE A 415 33.76 9.83 4.29
C ILE A 415 33.47 10.70 5.51
N ARG A 416 33.47 10.10 6.68
CA ARG A 416 33.45 10.86 7.93
C ARG A 416 34.86 11.32 8.29
N ARG A 417 34.99 12.53 8.82
CA ARG A 417 36.24 13.10 9.32
C ARG A 417 36.94 12.11 10.27
N PRO A 418 38.23 11.78 10.05
CA PRO A 418 38.95 10.79 10.86
C PRO A 418 38.94 11.09 12.36
N ASP A 419 39.07 12.36 12.75
CA ASP A 419 39.10 12.77 14.16
C ASP A 419 37.76 12.46 14.87
N SER A 420 36.65 12.76 14.20
CA SER A 420 35.28 12.45 14.67
C SER A 420 35.05 10.94 14.78
N VAL A 421 35.63 10.14 13.87
CA VAL A 421 35.60 8.67 13.93
C VAL A 421 36.42 8.15 15.12
N ALA A 422 37.63 8.67 15.33
CA ALA A 422 38.49 8.27 16.43
C ALA A 422 37.85 8.58 17.79
N GLN A 423 37.29 9.78 17.95
CA GLN A 423 36.57 10.18 19.15
C GLN A 423 35.35 9.31 19.43
N GLU A 424 34.56 8.98 18.39
CA GLU A 424 33.41 8.10 18.56
C GLU A 424 33.82 6.67 18.92
N ASN A 425 34.90 6.16 18.33
CA ASN A 425 35.42 4.82 18.66
C ASN A 425 35.99 4.75 20.08
N ALA A 426 36.62 5.83 20.57
CA ALA A 426 37.10 5.91 21.96
C ALA A 426 35.95 5.82 22.98
N ASN A 427 34.78 6.38 22.64
CA ASN A 427 33.59 6.35 23.48
C ASN A 427 32.74 5.07 23.31
N ARG A 428 33.05 4.23 22.32
CA ARG A 428 32.33 2.97 22.06
C ARG A 428 32.86 1.87 22.97
N LYS A 429 31.94 1.05 23.47
CA LYS A 429 32.29 -0.15 24.24
C LYS A 429 32.94 -1.19 23.33
N TRP A 430 33.82 -2.03 23.89
CA TRP A 430 34.61 -3.02 23.14
C TRP A 430 33.78 -3.99 22.29
N TYR A 431 32.55 -4.28 22.70
CA TYR A 431 31.61 -5.16 21.99
C TYR A 431 30.81 -4.46 20.88
N MET A 432 30.93 -3.13 20.75
CA MET A 432 30.28 -2.38 19.67
C MET A 432 31.16 -2.37 18.43
N TRP A 433 30.53 -2.54 17.26
CA TRP A 433 31.21 -2.36 15.99
C TRP A 433 31.87 -0.97 15.89
N ARG A 434 33.02 -0.88 15.21
CA ARG A 434 33.65 0.41 14.87
C ARG A 434 32.68 1.34 14.14
N ALA A 435 32.78 2.64 14.38
CA ALA A 435 31.98 3.66 13.71
C ALA A 435 32.08 3.55 12.18
N VAL A 436 30.95 3.75 11.49
CA VAL A 436 30.93 3.73 10.02
C VAL A 436 31.55 5.04 9.54
N ASP A 437 32.56 4.92 8.68
CA ASP A 437 33.37 6.03 8.18
C ASP A 437 33.18 6.27 6.68
N LYS A 438 32.56 5.34 5.94
CA LYS A 438 32.42 5.37 4.48
C LYS A 438 30.97 5.29 4.07
N PHE A 439 30.58 6.17 3.17
CA PHE A 439 29.20 6.32 2.72
C PHE A 439 29.14 6.47 1.20
N TYR A 440 28.10 5.88 0.63
CA TYR A 440 27.68 6.06 -0.75
C TYR A 440 26.26 6.58 -0.76
N ILE A 441 26.12 7.86 -1.08
CA ILE A 441 24.84 8.56 -1.21
C ILE A 441 24.62 8.77 -2.70
N GLN A 442 23.54 8.24 -3.25
CA GLN A 442 23.33 8.29 -4.70
C GLN A 442 23.26 9.74 -5.22
N GLU A 443 23.95 9.99 -6.34
CA GLU A 443 23.85 11.24 -7.07
C GLU A 443 22.54 11.34 -7.86
N GLY A 444 21.96 12.53 -7.89
CA GLY A 444 20.68 12.80 -8.54
C GLY A 444 19.47 12.39 -7.68
N ARG A 445 18.36 13.11 -7.85
CA ARG A 445 17.11 12.84 -7.14
C ARG A 445 16.52 11.50 -7.62
N PRO A 446 16.46 10.44 -6.80
CA PRO A 446 15.94 9.15 -7.23
C PRO A 446 14.46 9.29 -7.57
N GLY A 447 14.10 9.07 -8.84
CA GLY A 447 12.72 9.10 -9.29
C GLY A 447 12.12 10.48 -9.50
N GLN A 448 12.83 11.43 -10.15
CA GLN A 448 12.09 12.47 -10.88
C GLN A 448 11.15 11.75 -11.86
N PRO A 449 9.82 11.78 -11.69
CA PRO A 449 8.93 11.37 -12.76
C PRO A 449 9.26 12.30 -13.93
N ARG A 450 9.55 11.74 -15.10
CA ARG A 450 9.50 12.47 -16.37
C ARG A 450 8.17 13.23 -16.33
N LYS A 451 8.20 14.58 -16.30
CA LYS A 451 6.98 15.39 -16.12
C LYS A 451 5.97 15.02 -17.20
N VAL A 452 5.03 14.14 -16.89
CA VAL A 452 3.88 13.89 -17.75
C VAL A 452 2.83 14.91 -17.34
N ARG A 453 2.35 15.69 -18.32
CA ARG A 453 1.55 16.92 -18.19
C ARG A 453 0.29 16.83 -17.29
N TYR A 454 -0.08 15.66 -16.79
CA TYR A 454 -1.33 15.40 -16.07
C TYR A 454 -1.18 14.74 -14.69
N GLN A 455 0.02 14.53 -14.16
CA GLN A 455 0.16 14.00 -12.78
C GLN A 455 0.01 15.11 -11.73
N THR A 456 -0.96 14.92 -10.82
CA THR A 456 -1.12 15.71 -9.61
C THR A 456 0.14 15.63 -8.75
N LEU A 457 0.65 16.79 -8.30
CA LEU A 457 1.81 16.91 -7.43
C LEU A 457 1.59 16.08 -6.16
N LYS A 458 2.21 14.90 -6.06
CA LYS A 458 2.31 14.17 -4.79
C LYS A 458 3.15 15.03 -3.84
N PRO A 459 2.73 15.17 -2.56
CA PRO A 459 3.55 15.88 -1.58
C PRO A 459 4.91 15.19 -1.48
N ASP A 460 5.97 15.97 -1.66
CA ASP A 460 7.34 15.51 -1.58
C ASP A 460 7.68 15.24 -0.11
N LEU A 461 7.51 13.98 0.31
CA LEU A 461 7.82 13.52 1.67
C LEU A 461 9.32 13.60 1.97
N VAL A 462 10.16 13.71 0.93
CA VAL A 462 11.61 13.88 1.03
C VAL A 462 11.96 15.33 0.74
N GLN A 463 12.54 16.04 1.72
CA GLN A 463 12.96 17.43 1.54
C GLN A 463 14.32 17.50 0.81
N TRP A 464 14.35 17.08 -0.46
CA TRP A 464 15.57 16.92 -1.26
C TRP A 464 16.41 18.21 -1.37
N TRP A 465 15.75 19.36 -1.47
CA TRP A 465 16.43 20.66 -1.54
C TRP A 465 17.32 20.94 -0.30
N ILE A 466 17.00 20.34 0.85
CA ILE A 466 17.82 20.44 2.06
C ILE A 466 19.13 19.65 1.86
N TRP A 467 19.03 18.47 1.25
CA TRP A 467 20.22 17.69 0.91
C TRP A 467 21.11 18.43 -0.08
N GLU A 468 20.55 19.04 -1.11
CA GLU A 468 21.32 19.87 -2.06
C GLU A 468 22.03 21.04 -1.38
N ALA A 469 21.35 21.74 -0.46
CA ALA A 469 21.96 22.82 0.30
C ALA A 469 23.10 22.33 1.21
N ILE A 470 22.94 21.16 1.83
CA ILE A 470 23.98 20.52 2.63
C ILE A 470 25.17 20.12 1.75
N GLN A 471 24.94 19.54 0.58
CA GLN A 471 25.99 19.18 -0.37
C GLN A 471 26.77 20.42 -0.84
N GLN A 472 26.09 21.53 -1.13
CA GLN A 472 26.74 22.80 -1.51
C GLN A 472 27.61 23.36 -0.38
N LYS A 473 27.15 23.29 0.87
CA LYS A 473 27.94 23.72 2.04
C LYS A 473 29.16 22.84 2.26
N ILE A 474 28.99 21.52 2.20
CA ILE A 474 30.09 20.56 2.28
C ILE A 474 31.12 20.81 1.17
N ALA A 475 30.67 21.12 -0.06
CA ALA A 475 31.56 21.43 -1.17
C ALA A 475 32.31 22.76 -0.99
N LYS A 476 31.70 23.74 -0.30
CA LYS A 476 32.30 25.06 -0.03
C LYS A 476 33.31 25.03 1.13
N ASP A 477 33.10 24.16 2.11
CA ASP A 477 33.97 23.97 3.28
C ASP A 477 35.21 23.09 2.98
N LEU A 478 35.35 22.59 1.74
CA LEU A 478 36.59 21.98 1.28
C LEU A 478 37.68 23.07 1.20
N PRO A 479 38.85 22.89 1.83
CA PRO A 479 39.99 23.74 1.50
C PRO A 479 40.25 23.59 -0.01
N ALA A 480 40.40 24.71 -0.71
CA ALA A 480 40.83 24.71 -2.10
C ALA A 480 42.10 23.85 -2.19
N SER A 481 42.01 22.69 -2.83
CA SER A 481 43.14 21.77 -2.94
C SER A 481 44.24 22.45 -3.73
N LYS A 482 45.41 22.59 -3.10
CA LYS A 482 46.69 22.56 -3.81
C LYS A 482 46.93 21.17 -4.36
#